data_AF-A0A926SEL1-F1
#
_entry.id   AF-A0A926SEL1-F1
#
_cell.length_a   1.000
_cell.length_b   1.000
_cell.length_c   1.000
_cell.angle_alpha   90.00
_cell.angle_beta   90.00
_cell.angle_gamma   90.00
#
_symmetry.space_group_name_H-M   'P 1'
#
loop_
_entity.id
_entity.type
_entity.pdbx_description
1 polymer ?
#
loop_
_entity_poly.entity_id
_entity_poly.type
_entity_poly.pdbx_seq_one_letter_code
_entity_poly.pdbx_strand_id
1 'polypeptide(L)'
;MTLETVRLQIPFESLVDAISSLGLEEKRRLWQLLEEEIAQAEEDLLEEDPTIQAEIEEARTAYQTGDYQTIEEYMANRSGKTP
;
A
#
# COMPACT_ATOMS: atom_id res chain seq x y z
N MET A 1 12.20 -35.12 -2.32
CA MET A 1 10.93 -35.13 -3.09
C MET A 1 10.71 -33.72 -3.59
N THR A 2 10.83 -33.50 -4.90
CA THR A 2 10.60 -32.21 -5.53
C THR A 2 9.10 -32.03 -5.71
N LEU A 3 8.51 -31.02 -5.08
CA LEU A 3 7.12 -30.64 -5.32
C LEU A 3 7.05 -30.04 -6.72
N GLU A 4 6.65 -30.85 -7.70
CA GLU A 4 6.35 -30.37 -9.04
C GLU A 4 5.05 -29.56 -8.98
N THR A 5 5.16 -28.24 -9.09
CA THR A 5 4.02 -27.33 -9.12
C THR A 5 3.41 -27.36 -10.51
N VAL A 6 2.33 -28.12 -10.67
CA VAL A 6 1.54 -28.13 -11.91
C VAL A 6 0.73 -26.83 -11.99
N ARG A 7 1.03 -25.99 -12.97
CA ARG A 7 0.24 -24.79 -13.29
C ARG A 7 -1.05 -25.21 -14.01
N LEU A 8 -2.09 -25.47 -13.24
CA LEU A 8 -3.43 -25.72 -13.76
C LEU A 8 -4.08 -24.40 -14.18
N GLN A 9 -4.56 -24.34 -15.42
CA GLN A 9 -5.46 -23.28 -15.87
C GLN A 9 -6.88 -23.66 -15.43
N ILE A 10 -7.34 -23.04 -14.36
CA ILE A 10 -8.71 -23.22 -13.86
C ILE A 10 -9.56 -22.08 -14.44
N PRO A 11 -10.68 -22.36 -15.12
CA PRO A 11 -11.62 -21.33 -15.53
C PRO A 11 -12.08 -20.52 -14.32
N PHE A 12 -12.24 -19.20 -14.49
CA PHE A 12 -12.64 -18.33 -13.39
C PHE A 12 -13.95 -18.77 -12.73
N GLU A 13 -14.95 -19.16 -13.53
CA GLU A 13 -16.22 -19.68 -13.03
C GLU A 13 -16.06 -20.91 -12.13
N SER A 14 -15.18 -21.84 -12.50
CA SER A 14 -14.89 -23.02 -11.67
C SER A 14 -14.19 -22.67 -10.36
N LEU A 15 -13.38 -21.60 -10.35
CA LEU A 15 -12.79 -21.07 -9.13
C LEU A 15 -13.86 -20.43 -8.24
N VAL A 16 -14.79 -19.66 -8.82
CA VAL A 16 -15.92 -19.05 -8.07
C VAL A 16 -16.79 -20.11 -7.43
N ASP A 17 -17.12 -21.18 -8.15
CA ASP A 17 -17.88 -22.31 -7.60
C ASP A 17 -17.13 -22.98 -6.44
N ALA A 18 -15.82 -23.22 -6.60
CA ALA A 18 -14.99 -23.78 -5.55
C ALA A 18 -14.96 -22.88 -4.30
N ILE A 19 -14.72 -21.58 -4.47
CA ILE A 19 -14.74 -20.59 -3.37
C ILE A 19 -16.11 -20.56 -2.69
N SER A 20 -17.19 -20.65 -3.46
CA SER A 20 -18.55 -20.64 -2.93
C SER A 20 -18.84 -21.86 -2.05
N SER A 21 -18.21 -22.99 -2.34
CA SER A 21 -18.32 -24.22 -1.55
C SER A 21 -17.50 -24.24 -0.26
N LEU A 22 -16.54 -23.32 -0.08
CA LEU A 22 -15.68 -23.26 1.10
C LEU A 22 -16.47 -22.98 2.39
N GLY A 23 -15.95 -23.51 3.50
CA GLY A 23 -16.41 -23.19 4.85
C GLY A 23 -16.12 -21.74 5.23
N LEU A 24 -16.76 -21.24 6.28
CA LEU A 24 -16.61 -19.85 6.71
C LEU A 24 -15.15 -19.48 7.08
N GLU A 25 -14.44 -20.37 7.77
CA GLU A 25 -13.05 -20.12 8.17
C GLU A 25 -12.10 -20.07 6.97
N GLU A 26 -12.30 -20.97 6.00
CA GLU A 26 -11.53 -20.99 4.75
C GLU A 26 -11.80 -19.74 3.91
N LYS A 27 -13.06 -19.30 3.84
CA LYS A 27 -13.44 -18.04 3.19
C LYS A 27 -12.79 -16.84 3.85
N ARG A 28 -12.73 -16.78 5.19
CA ARG A 28 -12.06 -15.70 5.92
C ARG A 28 -10.56 -15.69 5.64
N ARG A 29 -9.91 -16.86 5.60
CA ARG A 29 -8.49 -16.96 5.26
C ARG A 29 -8.22 -16.52 3.82
N LEU A 30 -9.05 -16.93 2.87
CA LEU A 30 -8.94 -16.50 1.48
C LEU A 30 -9.15 -14.99 1.35
N TRP A 31 -10.12 -14.44 2.07
CA TRP A 31 -10.36 -13.00 2.11
C TRP A 31 -9.12 -12.22 2.57
N GLN A 32 -8.50 -12.62 3.67
CA GLN A 32 -7.29 -11.97 4.18
C GLN A 32 -6.15 -11.99 3.16
N LEU A 33 -5.93 -13.13 2.50
CA LEU A 33 -4.90 -13.25 1.47
C LEU A 33 -5.17 -12.30 0.29
N LEU A 34 -6.42 -12.25 -0.19
CA LEU A 34 -6.80 -11.35 -1.28
C LEU A 34 -6.68 -9.88 -0.88
N GLU A 35 -7.04 -9.53 0.35
CA GLU A 35 -6.90 -8.17 0.88
C GLU A 35 -5.44 -7.74 0.91
N GLU A 36 -4.54 -8.60 1.40
CA GLU A 36 -3.09 -8.36 1.41
C GLU A 36 -2.54 -8.19 -0.02
N GLU A 37 -2.89 -9.07 -0.96
CA GLU A 37 -2.42 -8.99 -2.35
C GLU A 37 -2.92 -7.72 -3.07
N ILE A 38 -4.19 -7.33 -2.85
CA ILE A 38 -4.76 -6.12 -3.44
C ILE A 38 -4.09 -4.88 -2.86
N ALA A 39 -3.94 -4.80 -1.54
CA ALA A 39 -3.31 -3.66 -0.89
C ALA A 39 -1.86 -3.47 -1.37
N GLN A 40 -1.09 -4.55 -1.53
CA GLN A 40 0.25 -4.46 -2.09
C GLN A 40 0.24 -3.96 -3.53
N ALA A 41 -0.66 -4.48 -4.37
CA ALA A 41 -0.75 -4.03 -5.76
C ALA A 41 -1.15 -2.55 -5.87
N GLU A 42 -2.01 -2.07 -4.97
CA GLU A 42 -2.37 -0.65 -4.90
C GLU A 42 -1.19 0.22 -4.44
N GLU A 43 -0.40 -0.23 -3.46
CA GLU A 43 0.82 0.46 -3.02
C GLU A 43 1.84 0.55 -4.16
N ASP A 44 2.09 -0.54 -4.87
CA ASP A 44 3.00 -0.57 -6.03
C ASP A 44 2.55 0.45 -7.10
N LEU A 45 1.24 0.54 -7.37
CA LEU A 45 0.69 1.52 -8.31
C LEU A 45 0.84 2.97 -7.82
N LEU A 46 0.71 3.21 -6.51
CA LEU A 46 0.92 4.53 -5.91
C LEU A 46 2.40 4.94 -5.94
N GLU A 47 3.33 4.01 -5.74
CA GLU A 47 4.77 4.27 -5.89
C GLU A 47 5.13 4.65 -7.34
N GLU A 48 4.43 4.07 -8.32
CA GLU A 48 4.59 4.40 -9.74
C GLU A 48 3.85 5.68 -10.17
N ASP A 49 3.02 6.28 -9.31
CA ASP A 49 2.28 7.49 -9.65
C ASP A 49 3.23 8.70 -9.78
N PRO A 50 3.25 9.36 -10.96
CA PRO A 50 4.19 10.45 -11.21
C PRO A 50 3.93 11.69 -10.35
N THR A 51 2.71 11.88 -9.85
CA THR A 51 2.36 12.96 -8.91
C THR A 51 2.99 12.69 -7.56
N ILE A 52 2.86 11.47 -7.05
CA ILE A 52 3.44 11.05 -5.77
C ILE A 52 4.97 11.12 -5.84
N GLN A 53 5.56 10.68 -6.94
CA GLN A 53 7.00 10.80 -7.17
C GLN A 53 7.45 12.27 -7.17
N ALA A 54 6.71 13.16 -7.84
CA ALA A 54 7.01 14.60 -7.86
C ALA A 54 6.93 15.22 -6.45
N GLU A 55 5.92 14.87 -5.65
CA GLU A 55 5.79 15.33 -4.25
C GLU A 55 6.97 14.84 -3.39
N ILE A 56 7.41 13.59 -3.57
CA ILE A 56 8.58 13.04 -2.88
C ILE A 56 9.86 13.79 -3.28
N GLU A 57 10.05 14.08 -4.56
CA GLU A 57 11.21 14.83 -5.06
C GLU A 57 11.23 16.27 -4.56
N GLU A 58 10.07 16.93 -4.53
CA GLU A 58 9.92 18.27 -3.96
C GLU A 58 10.30 18.27 -2.48
N ALA A 59 9.77 17.34 -1.69
CA ALA A 59 10.11 17.21 -0.27
C ALA A 59 11.61 16.94 -0.06
N ARG A 60 12.22 16.05 -0.85
CA ARG A 60 13.67 15.79 -0.79
C ARG A 60 14.49 17.03 -1.13
N THR A 61 14.05 17.80 -2.12
CA THR A 61 14.70 19.05 -2.51
C THR A 61 14.65 20.06 -1.38
N ALA A 62 13.46 20.26 -0.80
CA ALA A 62 13.27 21.15 0.36
C ALA A 62 14.18 20.77 1.54
N TYR A 63 14.33 19.47 1.83
CA TYR A 63 15.28 19.00 2.84
C TYR A 63 16.75 19.29 2.49
N GLN A 64 17.16 19.14 1.23
CA GLN A 64 18.54 19.40 0.82
C GLN A 64 18.87 20.90 0.85
N THR A 65 17.91 21.75 0.50
CA THR A 65 18.10 23.20 0.44
C THR A 65 17.92 23.89 1.79
N GLY A 66 17.54 23.15 2.85
CA GLY A 66 17.25 23.75 4.14
C GLY A 66 15.89 24.45 4.21
N ASP A 67 15.02 24.22 3.22
CA ASP A 67 13.69 24.83 3.12
C ASP A 67 12.65 23.99 3.89
N TYR A 68 12.91 23.79 5.17
CA TYR A 68 12.02 23.08 6.08
C TYR A 68 11.96 23.82 7.41
N GLN A 69 10.78 23.78 8.02
CA GLN A 69 10.59 24.31 9.36
C GLN A 69 10.87 23.20 10.39
N THR A 70 11.74 23.48 11.35
CA THR A 70 11.98 22.58 12.48
C THR A 70 10.81 22.62 13.47
N ILE A 71 10.67 21.57 14.29
CA ILE A 71 9.62 21.51 15.32
C ILE A 71 9.80 22.64 16.33
N GLU A 72 11.04 22.99 16.66
CA GLU A 72 11.39 24.10 17.54
C GLU A 72 10.96 25.45 16.94
N GLU A 73 11.23 25.69 15.65
CA GLU A 73 10.79 26.90 14.94
C GLU A 73 9.27 26.99 14.84
N TYR A 74 8.58 25.87 14.64
CA TYR A 74 7.13 25.80 14.64
C TYR A 74 6.54 26.14 16.01
N MET A 75 7.11 25.59 17.09
CA MET A 75 6.69 25.92 18.46
C MET A 75 6.97 27.40 18.81
N ALA A 76 8.10 27.95 18.37
CA ALA A 76 8.44 29.36 18.57
C ALA A 76 7.48 30.31 17.80
N ASN A 77 7.19 30.01 16.54
CA ASN A 77 6.23 30.79 15.73
C ASN A 77 4.80 30.74 16.28
N ARG A 78 4.42 29.63 16.92
CA ARG A 78 3.08 29.47 17.52
C ARG A 78 2.96 30.16 18.88
N SER A 79 4.04 30.25 19.65
CA SER A 79 4.07 30.95 20.95
C SER A 79 4.25 32.47 20.83
N GLY A 80 4.74 32.97 19.69
CA GLY A 80 4.77 34.41 19.37
C GLY A 80 3.45 34.96 18.79
N LYS A 81 2.53 34.10 18.34
CA LYS A 81 1.17 34.49 17.93
C LYS A 81 0.21 34.47 19.13
N THR A 82 0.34 35.44 20.01
CA THR A 82 -0.74 35.81 20.92
C THR A 82 -1.77 36.62 20.10
N PRO A 83 -3.09 36.33 20.17
CA PRO A 83 -4.12 37.15 19.51
C PRO A 83 -4.15 38.58 20.03
#